data_AF-A0A6J4Q9W2-F1
#
_entry.id   AF-A0A6J4Q9W2-F1
#
_cell.length_a   1.000
_cell.length_b   1.000
_cell.length_c   1.000
_cell.angle_alpha   90.00
_cell.angle_beta   90.00
_cell.angle_gamma   90.00
#
_symmetry.space_group_name_H-M   'P 1'
#
loop_
_entity.id
_entity.type
_entity.pdbx_description
1 polymer ?
#
loop_
_entity_poly.entity_id
_entity_poly.type
_entity_poly.pdbx_seq_one_letter_code
_entity_poly.pdbx_strand_id
1 'polypeptide(L)'
;MAGFDIREMMNDIDEAPGKVWFWDLERAVIDADRCVQCGVCVAACPTDSIGIGEDDLPELVKMCTGCSLCWDFCPRGGLQYESTWKITGGSTSESIEGMGRVEESYTARVKERIDGVQDGGFVSALLISLLEEGEIDGALLARESASERWKGEAFLATTPEEIRECAGSFYNQTLALGHVDFEDYDLPPNPRVAVVGTPCEIEGIKAMQARPWTWGSSKVEAITLTIALLCTKSFNYEKLMLEEIRDKRNVDLNN
;
A
#
# COMPACT_ATOMS: atom_id res chain seq x y z
N MET A 1 -18.05 4.94 17.02
CA MET A 1 -18.59 3.56 16.95
C MET A 1 -20.00 3.59 16.36
N ALA A 2 -20.11 3.71 15.04
CA ALA A 2 -21.40 3.67 14.33
C ALA A 2 -21.67 2.31 13.65
N GLY A 3 -20.65 1.45 13.52
CA GLY A 3 -20.74 0.18 12.79
C GLY A 3 -21.47 -0.97 13.51
N PHE A 4 -21.66 -0.89 14.83
CA PHE A 4 -22.31 -1.95 15.62
C PHE A 4 -23.84 -2.00 15.38
N ASP A 5 -24.47 -0.86 15.11
CA ASP A 5 -25.92 -0.70 15.33
C ASP A 5 -26.76 -1.32 14.19
N ILE A 6 -26.37 -1.14 12.93
CA ILE A 6 -27.22 -1.52 11.79
C ILE A 6 -27.47 -3.04 11.71
N ARG A 7 -26.47 -3.88 12.02
CA ARG A 7 -26.66 -5.34 11.93
C ARG A 7 -27.39 -5.90 13.14
N GLU A 8 -27.08 -5.42 14.35
CA GLU A 8 -27.82 -5.82 15.55
C GLU A 8 -29.30 -5.43 15.45
N MET A 9 -29.61 -4.30 14.81
CA MET A 9 -30.99 -3.85 14.58
C MET A 9 -31.74 -4.61 13.48
N MET A 10 -31.05 -5.24 12.53
CA MET A 10 -31.66 -5.78 11.30
C MET A 10 -31.62 -7.30 11.14
N ASN A 11 -30.98 -8.04 12.06
CA ASN A 11 -30.72 -9.46 11.84
C ASN A 11 -31.25 -10.33 12.99
N ASP A 12 -32.43 -10.91 12.80
CA ASP A 12 -33.06 -11.90 13.71
C ASP A 12 -32.40 -13.30 13.62
N ILE A 13 -31.17 -13.39 13.12
CA ILE A 13 -30.46 -14.64 12.84
C ILE A 13 -29.14 -14.62 13.60
N ASP A 14 -28.92 -15.69 14.38
CA ASP A 14 -27.67 -15.92 15.09
C ASP A 14 -26.48 -15.90 14.11
N GLU A 15 -25.41 -15.23 14.52
CA GLU A 15 -24.20 -15.16 13.72
C GLU A 15 -23.54 -16.53 13.57
N ALA A 16 -23.13 -16.84 12.33
CA ALA A 16 -22.35 -18.05 12.08
C ALA A 16 -21.02 -18.02 12.87
N PRO A 17 -20.66 -19.10 13.56
CA PRO A 17 -19.46 -19.13 14.39
C PRO A 17 -18.19 -18.90 13.54
N GLY A 18 -17.25 -18.11 14.07
CA GLY A 18 -15.95 -17.86 13.42
C GLY A 18 -15.96 -16.77 12.34
N LYS A 19 -17.05 -16.03 12.19
CA LYS A 19 -17.10 -14.82 11.38
C LYS A 19 -16.14 -13.76 11.94
N VAL A 20 -15.39 -13.12 11.04
CA VAL A 20 -14.53 -11.97 11.35
C VAL A 20 -14.96 -10.82 10.44
N TRP A 21 -15.26 -9.69 11.04
CA TRP A 21 -15.79 -8.51 10.38
C TRP A 21 -14.76 -7.40 10.34
N PHE A 22 -15.10 -6.35 9.59
CA PHE A 22 -14.24 -5.17 9.56
C PHE A 22 -14.07 -4.54 10.95
N TRP A 23 -15.11 -4.52 11.80
CA TRP A 23 -14.99 -3.93 13.15
C TRP A 23 -14.00 -4.66 14.06
N ASP A 24 -13.72 -5.95 13.81
CA ASP A 24 -12.67 -6.69 14.53
C ASP A 24 -11.28 -6.15 14.15
N LEU A 25 -11.08 -5.87 12.85
CA LEU A 25 -9.87 -5.21 12.33
C LEU A 25 -9.78 -3.77 12.85
N GLU A 26 -10.86 -3.00 12.73
CA GLU A 26 -10.97 -1.62 13.19
C GLU A 26 -10.52 -1.52 14.66
N ARG A 27 -11.10 -2.33 15.54
CA ARG A 27 -10.77 -2.34 16.96
C ARG A 27 -9.33 -2.74 17.26
N ALA A 28 -8.81 -3.76 16.58
CA ALA A 28 -7.48 -4.33 16.90
C ALA A 28 -6.31 -3.59 16.23
N VAL A 29 -6.59 -2.83 15.18
CA VAL A 29 -5.58 -2.16 14.34
C VAL A 29 -5.78 -0.66 14.28
N ILE A 30 -6.99 -0.18 13.98
CA ILE A 30 -7.26 1.25 13.79
C ILE A 30 -7.39 1.93 15.16
N ASP A 31 -8.34 1.51 15.99
CA ASP A 31 -8.56 2.04 17.35
C ASP A 31 -7.34 1.85 18.26
N ALA A 32 -6.52 0.83 17.97
CA ALA A 32 -5.28 0.54 18.67
C ALA A 32 -4.08 1.37 18.18
N ASP A 33 -4.27 2.29 17.24
CA ASP A 33 -3.21 3.15 16.64
C ASP A 33 -2.06 2.32 16.01
N ARG A 34 -2.40 1.18 15.42
CA ARG A 34 -1.46 0.26 14.75
C ARG A 34 -1.59 0.31 13.23
N CYS A 35 -2.62 0.97 12.70
CA CYS A 35 -2.84 1.13 11.28
C CYS A 35 -1.65 1.88 10.66
N VAL A 36 -1.18 1.37 9.52
CA VAL A 36 -0.09 1.96 8.75
C VAL A 36 -0.57 2.51 7.41
N GLN A 37 -1.88 2.72 7.24
CA GLN A 37 -2.49 3.36 6.06
C GLN A 37 -1.97 2.83 4.71
N CYS A 38 -1.75 1.51 4.59
CA CYS A 38 -1.30 0.88 3.35
C CYS A 38 -2.43 0.63 2.34
N GLY A 39 -3.70 0.68 2.77
CA GLY A 39 -4.86 0.46 1.90
C GLY A 39 -5.22 -1.01 1.62
N VAL A 40 -4.47 -2.00 2.15
CA VAL A 40 -4.72 -3.43 1.84
C VAL A 40 -6.16 -3.88 2.17
N CYS A 41 -6.77 -3.34 3.22
CA CYS A 41 -8.13 -3.70 3.61
C CYS A 41 -9.18 -3.22 2.60
N VAL A 42 -8.94 -2.09 1.93
CA VAL A 42 -9.76 -1.57 0.84
C VAL A 42 -9.61 -2.50 -0.36
N ALA A 43 -8.37 -2.73 -0.79
CA ALA A 43 -8.04 -3.63 -1.90
C ALA A 43 -8.64 -5.04 -1.71
N ALA A 44 -8.60 -5.52 -0.47
CA ALA A 44 -9.02 -6.86 -0.12
C ALA A 44 -10.55 -7.05 -0.06
N CYS A 45 -11.33 -5.98 -0.06
CA CYS A 45 -12.75 -6.05 0.21
C CYS A 45 -13.50 -6.49 -1.06
N PRO A 46 -14.09 -7.70 -1.10
CA PRO A 46 -14.69 -8.25 -2.32
C PRO A 46 -16.05 -7.59 -2.68
N THR A 47 -16.51 -6.65 -1.85
CA THR A 47 -17.80 -5.96 -1.99
C THR A 47 -17.64 -4.44 -2.02
N ASP A 48 -16.38 -3.95 -2.07
CA ASP A 48 -16.05 -2.54 -2.01
C ASP A 48 -16.78 -1.82 -0.86
N SER A 49 -16.83 -2.49 0.30
CA SER A 49 -17.53 -2.01 1.51
C SER A 49 -16.66 -1.17 2.42
N ILE A 50 -15.35 -1.17 2.19
CA ILE A 50 -14.37 -0.40 2.96
C ILE A 50 -13.87 0.72 2.06
N GLY A 51 -14.03 1.96 2.51
CA GLY A 51 -13.50 3.17 1.88
C GLY A 51 -12.47 3.85 2.76
N ILE A 52 -12.05 5.06 2.38
CA ILE A 52 -11.15 5.91 3.17
C ILE A 52 -11.96 7.11 3.67
N GLY A 53 -11.94 7.34 4.98
CA GLY A 53 -12.59 8.46 5.63
C GLY A 53 -11.79 9.76 5.52
N GLU A 54 -12.33 10.85 6.06
CA GLU A 54 -11.70 12.18 6.04
C GLU A 54 -10.37 12.23 6.83
N ASP A 55 -10.15 11.30 7.75
CA ASP A 55 -8.93 11.17 8.57
C ASP A 55 -7.85 10.28 7.93
N ASP A 56 -8.01 9.96 6.64
CA ASP A 56 -7.17 9.04 5.87
C ASP A 56 -7.12 7.61 6.47
N LEU A 57 -8.13 7.22 7.29
CA LEU A 57 -8.26 5.87 7.84
C LEU A 57 -9.34 5.05 7.12
N PRO A 58 -9.20 3.72 7.05
CA PRO A 58 -10.24 2.87 6.48
C PRO A 58 -11.53 2.90 7.31
N GLU A 59 -12.67 3.01 6.64
CA GLU A 59 -14.00 2.96 7.28
C GLU A 59 -15.01 2.16 6.44
N LEU A 60 -16.12 1.75 7.07
CA LEU A 60 -17.21 1.09 6.33
C LEU A 60 -18.08 2.11 5.61
N VAL A 61 -18.13 1.99 4.28
CA VAL A 61 -19.00 2.79 3.40
C VAL A 61 -20.18 1.99 2.87
N LYS A 62 -20.13 0.65 2.96
CA LYS A 62 -21.25 -0.27 2.66
C LYS A 62 -21.31 -1.40 3.69
N MET A 63 -22.26 -2.31 3.50
CA MET A 63 -22.47 -3.45 4.40
C MET A 63 -21.35 -4.49 4.30
N CYS A 64 -20.57 -4.62 5.38
CA CYS A 64 -19.60 -5.70 5.51
C CYS A 64 -20.29 -7.07 5.47
N THR A 65 -19.69 -8.03 4.77
CA THR A 65 -20.20 -9.41 4.71
C THR A 65 -19.56 -10.35 5.75
N GLY A 66 -18.57 -9.88 6.51
CA GLY A 66 -17.82 -10.69 7.46
C GLY A 66 -17.03 -11.81 6.79
N CYS A 67 -16.28 -11.47 5.73
CA CYS A 67 -15.50 -12.42 4.94
C CYS A 67 -14.04 -12.61 5.40
N SER A 68 -13.63 -11.95 6.50
CA SER A 68 -12.27 -11.95 7.08
C SER A 68 -11.11 -11.44 6.20
N LEU A 69 -11.27 -11.21 4.90
CA LEU A 69 -10.13 -10.89 4.01
C LEU A 69 -9.34 -9.64 4.44
N CYS A 70 -10.01 -8.57 4.88
CA CYS A 70 -9.35 -7.38 5.39
C CYS A 70 -8.49 -7.67 6.65
N TRP A 71 -8.90 -8.62 7.48
CA TRP A 71 -8.14 -9.09 8.64
C TRP A 71 -6.96 -9.94 8.19
N ASP A 72 -7.23 -10.93 7.35
CA ASP A 72 -6.27 -11.95 6.91
C ASP A 72 -5.09 -11.35 6.13
N PHE A 73 -5.32 -10.26 5.40
CA PHE A 73 -4.30 -9.59 4.59
C PHE A 73 -3.68 -8.34 5.24
N CYS A 74 -4.15 -7.91 6.41
CA CYS A 74 -3.59 -6.74 7.07
C CYS A 74 -2.26 -7.07 7.80
N PRO A 75 -1.11 -6.49 7.40
CA PRO A 75 0.20 -6.72 8.05
C PRO A 75 0.26 -6.41 9.55
N ARG A 76 -0.73 -5.63 10.03
CA ARG A 76 -0.85 -5.21 11.43
C ARG A 76 -1.95 -5.96 12.18
N GLY A 77 -2.79 -6.70 11.46
CA GLY A 77 -3.90 -7.47 11.99
C GLY A 77 -3.61 -8.97 11.95
N GLY A 78 -4.33 -9.68 11.08
CA GLY A 78 -4.33 -11.13 10.97
C GLY A 78 -3.18 -11.72 10.16
N LEU A 79 -2.34 -10.91 9.51
CA LEU A 79 -1.16 -11.40 8.78
C LEU A 79 -0.20 -12.07 9.76
N GLN A 80 -0.27 -13.39 9.88
CA GLN A 80 0.63 -14.14 10.73
C GLN A 80 1.92 -14.42 9.96
N TYR A 81 2.96 -13.65 10.27
CA TYR A 81 4.31 -13.79 9.73
C TYR A 81 4.86 -15.22 9.84
N GLU A 82 4.50 -15.94 10.91
CA GLU A 82 5.05 -17.28 11.21
C GLU A 82 4.29 -18.43 10.53
N SER A 83 3.02 -18.25 10.15
CA SER A 83 2.16 -19.39 9.78
C SER A 83 1.84 -19.49 8.30
N THR A 84 2.23 -18.53 7.44
CA THR A 84 1.77 -18.64 6.04
C THR A 84 2.72 -18.30 4.89
N TRP A 85 3.74 -17.44 4.96
CA TRP A 85 4.43 -17.06 3.70
C TRP A 85 5.94 -17.00 3.69
N LYS A 86 6.48 -17.63 2.63
CA LYS A 86 7.81 -17.36 2.11
C LYS A 86 7.71 -16.24 1.08
N ILE A 87 7.74 -14.98 1.51
CA ILE A 87 7.79 -13.81 0.60
C ILE A 87 8.89 -14.00 -0.47
N THR A 88 9.96 -14.73 -0.13
CA THR A 88 11.14 -14.98 -0.98
C THR A 88 11.37 -16.46 -1.34
N GLY A 89 10.37 -17.34 -1.17
CA GLY A 89 10.44 -18.75 -1.60
C GLY A 89 11.56 -19.62 -0.97
N GLY A 90 12.37 -19.11 -0.04
CA GLY A 90 13.59 -19.75 0.44
C GLY A 90 13.46 -20.55 1.74
N SER A 91 14.54 -21.26 2.08
CA SER A 91 14.73 -21.86 3.40
C SER A 91 15.24 -20.80 4.38
N THR A 92 14.91 -20.90 5.67
CA THR A 92 15.39 -19.97 6.71
C THR A 92 16.92 -19.97 6.86
N SER A 93 17.59 -21.03 6.40
CA SER A 93 19.06 -21.15 6.45
C SER A 93 19.81 -20.19 5.53
N GLU A 94 19.14 -19.55 4.57
CA GLU A 94 19.75 -18.58 3.63
C GLU A 94 19.34 -17.13 3.95
N SER A 95 18.70 -16.90 5.10
CA SER A 95 18.29 -15.57 5.52
C SER A 95 19.43 -14.83 6.23
N ILE A 96 19.65 -13.58 5.85
CA ILE A 96 20.49 -12.65 6.60
C ILE A 96 19.64 -12.08 7.75
N GLU A 97 20.22 -12.09 8.96
CA GLU A 97 19.56 -11.56 10.16
C GLU A 97 19.06 -10.13 9.92
N GLY A 98 17.75 -9.92 10.10
CA GLY A 98 17.09 -8.63 9.90
C GLY A 98 16.75 -8.25 8.44
N MET A 99 17.26 -8.95 7.43
CA MET A 99 16.99 -8.64 6.00
C MET A 99 16.25 -9.73 5.25
N GLY A 100 16.07 -10.92 5.85
CA GLY A 100 15.47 -12.05 5.17
C GLY A 100 16.40 -12.65 4.13
N ARG A 101 15.85 -13.36 3.13
CA ARG A 101 16.65 -13.98 2.06
C ARG A 101 17.11 -12.93 1.06
N VAL A 102 18.41 -12.91 0.80
CA VAL A 102 19.05 -12.00 -0.16
C VAL A 102 19.83 -12.85 -1.15
N GLU A 103 19.44 -12.83 -2.42
CA GLU A 103 20.18 -13.52 -3.48
C GLU A 103 21.49 -12.78 -3.79
N GLU A 104 21.38 -11.47 -3.99
CA GLU A 104 22.49 -10.61 -4.36
C GLU A 104 22.35 -9.23 -3.71
N SER A 105 23.48 -8.57 -3.47
CA SER A 105 23.50 -7.22 -2.89
C SER A 105 24.48 -6.34 -3.63
N TYR A 106 24.04 -5.13 -3.96
CA TYR A 106 24.81 -4.17 -4.73
C TYR A 106 24.67 -2.77 -4.14
N THR A 107 25.64 -1.91 -4.45
CA THR A 107 25.51 -0.46 -4.27
C THR A 107 25.46 0.17 -5.66
N ALA A 108 24.42 0.96 -5.93
CA ALA A 108 24.19 1.56 -7.23
C ALA A 108 23.82 3.05 -7.11
N ARG A 109 24.19 3.81 -8.14
CA ARG A 109 23.80 5.22 -8.33
C ARG A 109 23.72 5.50 -9.83
N VAL A 110 22.74 6.30 -10.24
CA VAL A 110 22.62 6.77 -11.62
C VAL A 110 23.82 7.63 -12.01
N LYS A 111 24.29 7.48 -13.25
CA LYS A 111 25.38 8.29 -13.78
C LYS A 111 24.94 9.74 -14.04
N GLU A 112 23.78 9.89 -14.67
CA GLU A 112 23.13 11.17 -14.89
C GLU A 112 22.10 11.39 -13.79
N ARG A 113 22.16 12.56 -13.13
CA ARG A 113 21.27 12.85 -12.01
C ARG A 113 19.85 13.03 -12.52
N ILE A 114 18.92 12.31 -11.90
CA ILE A 114 17.49 12.57 -12.00
C ILE A 114 17.16 13.58 -10.89
N ASP A 115 16.50 14.68 -11.23
CA ASP A 115 16.10 15.68 -10.24
C ASP A 115 15.05 15.10 -9.27
N GLY A 116 15.04 15.58 -8.02
CA GLY A 116 14.10 15.15 -6.99
C GLY A 116 14.41 13.81 -6.30
N VAL A 117 15.33 12.98 -6.81
CA VAL A 117 15.62 11.67 -6.18
C VAL A 117 16.20 11.80 -4.77
N GLN A 118 15.76 10.91 -3.87
CA GLN A 118 16.19 10.87 -2.48
C GLN A 118 17.66 10.47 -2.32
N ASP A 119 18.06 9.37 -2.98
CA ASP A 119 19.37 8.75 -2.81
C ASP A 119 20.15 8.66 -4.13
N GLY A 120 20.34 7.45 -4.64
CA GLY A 120 21.10 7.17 -5.85
C GLY A 120 20.29 7.21 -7.15
N GLY A 121 18.99 7.51 -7.09
CA GLY A 121 18.09 7.53 -8.26
C GLY A 121 17.85 6.16 -8.93
N PHE A 122 18.29 5.07 -8.30
CA PHE A 122 18.28 3.73 -8.90
C PHE A 122 16.87 3.25 -9.26
N VAL A 123 15.91 3.38 -8.33
CA VAL A 123 14.52 2.92 -8.54
C VAL A 123 13.89 3.62 -9.73
N SER A 124 13.96 4.96 -9.79
CA SER A 124 13.43 5.74 -10.92
C SER A 124 14.08 5.35 -12.24
N ALA A 125 15.41 5.21 -12.28
CA ALA A 125 16.11 4.81 -13.51
C ALA A 125 15.76 3.39 -13.96
N LEU A 126 15.62 2.44 -13.03
CA LEU A 126 15.21 1.08 -13.33
C LEU A 126 13.80 1.06 -13.94
N LEU A 127 12.84 1.76 -13.34
CA LEU A 127 11.47 1.82 -13.86
C LEU A 127 11.39 2.48 -15.23
N ILE A 128 12.12 3.58 -15.45
CA ILE A 128 12.19 4.23 -16.77
C ILE A 128 12.71 3.25 -17.82
N SER A 129 13.81 2.55 -17.52
CA SER A 129 14.39 1.56 -18.44
C SER A 129 13.39 0.43 -18.75
N LEU A 130 12.73 -0.11 -17.74
CA LEU A 130 11.74 -1.18 -17.92
C LEU A 130 10.52 -0.73 -18.72
N LEU A 131 10.09 0.52 -18.53
CA LEU A 131 8.97 1.08 -19.28
C LEU A 131 9.35 1.34 -20.75
N GLU A 132 10.52 1.91 -21.02
CA GLU A 132 11.03 2.17 -22.38
C GLU A 132 11.29 0.88 -23.17
N GLU A 133 11.72 -0.19 -22.49
CA GLU A 133 11.90 -1.52 -23.08
C GLU A 133 10.57 -2.29 -23.24
N GLY A 134 9.48 -1.77 -22.68
CA GLY A 134 8.18 -2.43 -22.70
C GLY A 134 8.15 -3.71 -21.86
N GLU A 135 8.89 -3.76 -20.75
CA GLU A 135 8.86 -4.82 -19.75
C GLU A 135 7.75 -4.62 -18.69
N ILE A 136 7.37 -3.35 -18.47
CA ILE A 136 6.21 -2.94 -17.67
C ILE A 136 5.34 -1.99 -18.50
N ASP A 137 4.05 -1.94 -18.18
CA ASP A 137 3.07 -1.06 -18.83
C ASP A 137 2.71 0.13 -17.93
N GLY A 138 3.13 0.11 -16.66
CA GLY A 138 2.99 1.20 -15.72
C GLY A 138 3.65 0.90 -14.38
N ALA A 139 3.81 1.92 -13.54
CA ALA A 139 4.35 1.82 -12.20
C ALA A 139 3.48 2.58 -11.19
N LEU A 140 2.97 1.89 -10.17
CA LEU A 140 2.26 2.51 -9.05
C LEU A 140 3.28 3.08 -8.07
N LEU A 141 3.28 4.40 -7.96
CA LEU A 141 4.26 5.20 -7.24
C LEU A 141 3.56 6.17 -6.28
N ALA A 142 4.36 6.83 -5.45
CA ALA A 142 3.94 8.00 -4.69
C ALA A 142 4.28 9.27 -5.49
N ARG A 143 3.29 10.13 -5.69
CA ARG A 143 3.47 11.49 -6.23
C ARG A 143 3.06 12.51 -5.17
N GLU A 144 3.61 13.71 -5.25
CA GLU A 144 3.14 14.78 -4.36
C GLU A 144 1.69 15.18 -4.70
N SER A 145 0.90 15.43 -3.67
CA SER A 145 -0.44 16.00 -3.80
C SER A 145 -0.39 17.38 -4.47
N ALA A 146 -1.33 17.62 -5.37
CA ALA A 146 -1.46 18.91 -6.05
C ALA A 146 -1.94 20.04 -5.12
N SER A 147 -2.63 19.69 -4.02
CA SER A 147 -3.20 20.64 -3.06
C SER A 147 -2.47 20.68 -1.73
N GLU A 148 -1.85 19.57 -1.31
CA GLU A 148 -1.26 19.41 0.00
C GLU A 148 0.25 19.19 -0.10
N ARG A 149 1.02 20.25 0.12
CA ARG A 149 2.47 20.20 0.01
C ARG A 149 3.07 19.11 0.91
N TRP A 150 3.99 18.34 0.34
CA TRP A 150 4.69 17.20 0.91
C TRP A 150 3.78 16.03 1.34
N LYS A 151 2.49 16.04 0.99
CA LYS A 151 1.62 14.86 1.08
C LYS A 151 1.89 13.98 -0.14
N GLY A 152 2.07 12.68 0.09
CA GLY A 152 2.16 11.69 -0.97
C GLY A 152 0.79 11.13 -1.28
N GLU A 153 0.50 10.95 -2.57
CA GLU A 153 -0.70 10.31 -3.10
C GLU A 153 -0.28 9.18 -4.03
N ALA A 154 -1.08 8.11 -4.08
CA ALA A 154 -0.85 7.03 -5.02
C ALA A 154 -1.07 7.51 -6.47
N PHE A 155 -0.16 7.16 -7.37
CA PHE A 155 -0.25 7.55 -8.76
C PHE A 155 0.32 6.45 -9.65
N LEU A 156 -0.42 6.04 -10.69
CA LEU A 156 0.09 5.12 -11.69
C LEU A 156 0.77 5.91 -12.81
N ALA A 157 2.11 5.87 -12.82
CA ALA A 157 2.91 6.45 -13.89
C ALA A 157 2.98 5.49 -15.09
N THR A 158 2.71 6.01 -16.28
CA THR A 158 2.70 5.30 -17.56
C THR A 158 3.70 5.86 -18.57
N THR A 159 4.40 6.94 -18.21
CA THR A 159 5.45 7.57 -19.02
C THR A 159 6.74 7.78 -18.21
N PRO A 160 7.91 7.86 -18.86
CA PRO A 160 9.16 8.18 -18.19
C PRO A 160 9.13 9.52 -17.43
N GLU A 161 8.44 10.53 -17.98
CA GLU A 161 8.28 11.85 -17.38
C GLU A 161 7.50 11.76 -16.06
N GLU A 162 6.37 11.04 -16.06
CA GLU A 162 5.58 10.78 -14.85
C GLU A 162 6.38 10.05 -13.77
N ILE A 163 7.24 9.09 -14.14
CA ILE A 163 8.12 8.41 -13.17
C ILE A 163 9.11 9.40 -12.54
N ARG A 164 9.64 10.37 -13.32
CA ARG A 164 10.55 11.40 -12.80
C ARG A 164 9.82 12.37 -11.86
N GLU A 165 8.57 12.70 -12.13
CA GLU A 165 7.75 13.54 -11.25
C GLU A 165 7.45 12.88 -9.90
N CYS A 166 7.47 11.54 -9.85
CA CYS A 166 7.31 10.78 -8.60
C CYS A 166 8.63 10.61 -7.82
N ALA A 167 9.74 11.20 -8.28
CA ALA A 167 11.02 11.08 -7.61
C ALA A 167 11.02 11.78 -6.25
N GLY A 168 11.53 11.09 -5.23
CA GLY A 168 11.66 11.63 -3.88
C GLY A 168 11.12 10.64 -2.84
N SER A 169 10.95 11.12 -1.62
CA SER A 169 10.36 10.33 -0.54
C SER A 169 9.35 11.17 0.22
N PHE A 170 8.16 10.60 0.39
CA PHE A 170 7.11 11.14 1.23
C PHE A 170 7.08 10.34 2.53
N TYR A 171 7.15 11.02 3.67
CA TYR A 171 7.15 10.39 4.99
C TYR A 171 5.74 10.25 5.58
N ASN A 172 4.73 10.34 4.72
CA ASN A 172 3.34 10.00 5.01
C ASN A 172 2.87 8.91 4.05
N GLN A 173 1.81 8.21 4.45
CA GLN A 173 1.29 7.07 3.70
C GLN A 173 0.39 7.53 2.56
N THR A 174 0.53 6.87 1.41
CA THR A 174 -0.18 7.21 0.17
C THR A 174 -1.43 6.37 -0.06
N LEU A 175 -1.74 5.43 0.85
CA LEU A 175 -2.80 4.45 0.70
C LEU A 175 -2.68 3.66 -0.62
N ALA A 176 -1.45 3.37 -1.08
CA ALA A 176 -1.18 2.86 -2.42
C ALA A 176 -2.04 1.67 -2.83
N LEU A 177 -2.28 0.72 -1.91
CA LEU A 177 -3.06 -0.48 -2.25
C LEU A 177 -4.55 -0.19 -2.45
N GLY A 178 -5.07 0.95 -2.01
CA GLY A 178 -6.43 1.38 -2.35
C GLY A 178 -6.63 1.67 -3.84
N HIS A 179 -5.55 1.74 -4.63
CA HIS A 179 -5.56 2.16 -6.05
C HIS A 179 -5.10 1.07 -7.01
N VAL A 180 -5.34 -0.21 -6.67
CA VAL A 180 -4.87 -1.38 -7.46
C VAL A 180 -5.95 -2.02 -8.34
N ASP A 181 -7.12 -1.39 -8.50
CA ASP A 181 -8.13 -1.80 -9.49
C ASP A 181 -7.74 -1.37 -10.92
N PHE A 182 -6.92 -0.33 -11.03
CA PHE A 182 -6.44 0.31 -12.24
C PHE A 182 -7.54 0.68 -13.25
N GLU A 183 -8.79 0.86 -12.82
CA GLU A 183 -9.93 1.08 -13.73
C GLU A 183 -9.90 2.45 -14.41
N ASP A 184 -9.32 3.44 -13.74
CA ASP A 184 -9.21 4.82 -14.25
C ASP A 184 -8.07 5.04 -15.26
N TYR A 185 -7.31 4.00 -15.59
CA TYR A 185 -6.12 4.10 -16.44
C TYR A 185 -6.28 3.36 -17.77
N ASP A 186 -5.79 3.97 -18.85
CA ASP A 186 -5.78 3.38 -20.19
C ASP A 186 -4.63 2.37 -20.31
N LEU A 187 -4.89 1.14 -19.86
CA LEU A 187 -3.93 0.05 -19.82
C LEU A 187 -4.28 -1.05 -20.85
N PRO A 188 -3.29 -1.79 -21.35
CA PRO A 188 -3.56 -2.95 -22.20
C PRO A 188 -4.35 -4.03 -21.44
N PRO A 189 -5.04 -4.97 -22.13
CA PRO A 189 -5.92 -5.97 -21.52
C PRO A 189 -5.29 -6.91 -20.47
N ASN A 190 -3.96 -6.97 -20.37
CA ASN A 190 -3.22 -7.71 -19.35
C ASN A 190 -1.97 -6.90 -18.96
N PRO A 191 -2.13 -5.83 -18.17
CA PRO A 191 -1.03 -4.94 -17.88
C PRO A 191 -0.03 -5.59 -16.91
N ARG A 192 1.23 -5.21 -17.07
CA ARG A 192 2.34 -5.55 -16.18
C ARG A 192 2.70 -4.31 -15.40
N VAL A 193 2.21 -4.24 -14.17
CA VAL A 193 2.41 -3.08 -13.30
C VAL A 193 3.56 -3.36 -12.33
N ALA A 194 4.49 -2.41 -12.23
CA ALA A 194 5.44 -2.37 -11.12
C ALA A 194 4.81 -1.64 -9.93
N VAL A 195 5.09 -2.08 -8.71
CA VAL A 195 4.76 -1.33 -7.49
C VAL A 195 6.03 -1.00 -6.75
N VAL A 196 6.24 0.28 -6.44
CA VAL A 196 7.24 0.72 -5.47
C VAL A 196 6.50 1.04 -4.18
N GLY A 197 6.82 0.31 -3.11
CA GLY A 197 6.13 0.47 -1.84
C GLY A 197 7.03 0.18 -0.66
N THR A 198 6.54 0.53 0.52
CA THR A 198 7.09 0.14 1.80
C THR A 198 6.80 -1.35 2.09
N PRO A 199 7.50 -1.98 3.06
CA PRO A 199 7.36 -3.40 3.32
C PRO A 199 5.92 -3.84 3.61
N CYS A 200 5.12 -3.03 4.32
CA CYS A 200 3.72 -3.37 4.61
C CYS A 200 2.85 -3.41 3.34
N GLU A 201 3.11 -2.56 2.35
CA GLU A 201 2.39 -2.58 1.08
C GLU A 201 2.79 -3.81 0.26
N ILE A 202 4.08 -4.13 0.20
CA ILE A 202 4.56 -5.31 -0.52
C ILE A 202 4.07 -6.60 0.15
N GLU A 203 4.05 -6.66 1.49
CA GLU A 203 3.46 -7.76 2.24
C GLU A 203 1.98 -7.94 1.90
N GLY A 204 1.20 -6.85 1.87
CA GLY A 204 -0.22 -6.88 1.48
C GLY A 204 -0.43 -7.37 0.04
N ILE A 205 0.41 -6.94 -0.91
CA ILE A 205 0.34 -7.43 -2.30
C ILE A 205 0.63 -8.92 -2.36
N LYS A 206 1.74 -9.36 -1.74
CA LYS A 206 2.13 -10.78 -1.74
C LYS A 206 1.10 -11.64 -1.03
N ALA A 207 0.44 -11.08 -0.02
CA ALA A 207 -0.65 -11.72 0.68
C ALA A 207 -1.84 -12.04 -0.21
N MET A 208 -2.28 -11.05 -0.97
CA MET A 208 -3.38 -11.17 -1.90
C MET A 208 -3.01 -12.10 -3.06
N GLN A 209 -1.79 -11.98 -3.61
CA GLN A 209 -1.29 -12.84 -4.70
C GLN A 209 -1.13 -14.32 -4.31
N ALA A 210 -0.99 -14.65 -3.02
CA ALA A 210 -0.86 -16.01 -2.55
C ALA A 210 -2.17 -16.82 -2.57
N ARG A 211 -3.30 -16.19 -2.90
CA ARG A 211 -4.61 -16.85 -3.05
C ARG A 211 -5.20 -16.53 -4.43
N PRO A 212 -6.00 -17.43 -5.01
CA PRO A 212 -6.73 -17.11 -6.24
C PRO A 212 -7.64 -15.90 -6.02
N TRP A 213 -7.33 -14.81 -6.72
CA TRP A 213 -8.10 -13.58 -6.69
C TRP A 213 -9.13 -13.60 -7.82
N THR A 214 -10.38 -13.92 -7.50
CA THR A 214 -11.49 -13.94 -8.50
C THR A 214 -12.71 -13.15 -8.03
N TRP A 215 -12.61 -12.48 -6.88
CA TRP A 215 -13.69 -11.76 -6.23
C TRP A 215 -13.13 -10.44 -5.69
N GLY A 216 -13.67 -9.30 -6.16
CA GLY A 216 -13.18 -7.96 -5.85
C GLY A 216 -12.74 -7.19 -7.10
N SER A 217 -12.62 -5.87 -6.97
CA SER A 217 -12.23 -4.93 -8.03
C SER A 217 -10.70 -4.86 -8.26
N SER A 218 -9.91 -5.17 -7.22
CA SER A 218 -8.45 -5.11 -7.27
C SER A 218 -7.84 -6.12 -8.26
N LYS A 219 -6.87 -5.66 -9.07
CA LYS A 219 -6.13 -6.44 -10.08
C LYS A 219 -4.71 -6.76 -9.62
N VAL A 220 -4.55 -7.40 -8.47
CA VAL A 220 -3.23 -7.70 -7.90
C VAL A 220 -2.39 -8.65 -8.75
N GLU A 221 -3.02 -9.43 -9.62
CA GLU A 221 -2.37 -10.30 -10.61
C GLU A 221 -1.64 -9.52 -11.72
N ALA A 222 -2.04 -8.28 -11.99
CA ALA A 222 -1.33 -7.39 -12.92
C ALA A 222 0.01 -6.92 -12.35
N ILE A 223 0.23 -7.02 -11.04
CA ILE A 223 1.46 -6.58 -10.39
C ILE A 223 2.55 -7.64 -10.57
N THR A 224 3.40 -7.44 -11.59
CA THR A 224 4.46 -8.40 -11.97
C THR A 224 5.81 -8.09 -11.32
N LEU A 225 6.03 -6.84 -10.90
CA LEU A 225 7.25 -6.40 -10.23
C LEU A 225 6.92 -5.65 -8.95
N THR A 226 7.59 -6.01 -7.85
CA THR A 226 7.46 -5.32 -6.56
C THR A 226 8.84 -4.87 -6.09
N ILE A 227 9.02 -3.58 -5.84
CA ILE A 227 10.24 -2.98 -5.30
C ILE A 227 9.93 -2.48 -3.88
N ALA A 228 10.47 -3.16 -2.88
CA ALA A 228 10.33 -2.77 -1.48
C ALA A 228 11.40 -1.72 -1.10
N LEU A 229 10.97 -0.55 -0.65
CA LEU A 229 11.85 0.44 -0.05
C LEU A 229 12.13 0.09 1.41
N LEU A 230 13.32 0.46 1.90
CA LEU A 230 13.61 0.36 3.33
C LEU A 230 12.76 1.37 4.10
N CYS A 231 11.97 0.90 5.05
CA CYS A 231 11.11 1.74 5.86
C CYS A 231 11.13 1.26 7.31
N THR A 232 11.32 2.20 8.24
CA THR A 232 11.21 1.94 9.69
C THR A 232 9.90 2.46 10.25
N LYS A 233 9.45 3.63 9.77
CA LYS A 233 8.23 4.30 10.21
C LYS A 233 7.68 5.14 9.07
N SER A 234 6.36 5.27 9.05
CA SER A 234 5.66 6.30 8.30
C SER A 234 4.76 7.06 9.26
N PHE A 235 4.35 8.27 8.89
CA PHE A 235 3.64 9.19 9.77
C PHE A 235 2.33 9.65 9.15
N ASN A 236 1.35 9.97 9.97
CA ASN A 236 0.15 10.66 9.49
C ASN A 236 0.55 12.08 9.00
N TYR A 237 0.01 12.50 7.86
CA TYR A 237 0.34 13.79 7.23
C TYR A 237 0.06 14.97 8.16
N GLU A 238 -1.13 15.04 8.76
CA GLU A 238 -1.51 16.15 9.62
C GLU A 238 -0.58 16.24 10.84
N LYS A 239 -0.37 15.12 11.52
CA LYS A 239 0.48 15.06 12.72
C LYS A 239 1.93 15.45 12.41
N LEU A 240 2.51 14.94 11.32
CA LEU A 240 3.90 15.26 10.99
C LEU A 240 4.03 16.65 10.38
N MET A 241 3.28 16.94 9.31
CA MET A 241 3.54 18.08 8.45
C MET A 241 2.90 19.35 8.98
N LEU A 242 1.66 19.25 9.47
CA LEU A 242 0.92 20.40 9.97
C LEU A 242 1.26 20.68 11.43
N GLU A 243 1.14 19.70 12.32
CA GLU A 243 1.41 19.94 13.75
C GLU A 243 2.92 20.04 14.06
N GLU A 244 3.70 19.04 13.67
CA GLU A 244 5.11 18.95 14.07
C GLU A 244 6.03 19.87 13.26
N ILE A 245 5.90 19.94 11.94
CA ILE A 245 6.77 20.73 11.06
C ILE A 245 6.29 22.18 10.96
N ARG A 246 5.06 22.43 10.53
CA ARG A 246 4.53 23.79 10.35
C ARG A 246 4.30 24.49 11.69
N ASP A 247 3.50 23.90 12.59
CA ASP A 247 3.02 24.62 13.78
C ASP A 247 4.08 24.65 14.90
N LYS A 248 4.73 23.52 15.22
CA LYS A 248 5.72 23.45 16.31
C LYS A 248 7.12 23.91 15.92
N ARG A 249 7.55 23.66 14.68
CA ARG A 249 8.89 24.04 14.19
C ARG A 249 8.89 25.31 13.33
N ASN A 250 7.73 25.89 13.04
CA ASN A 250 7.57 27.13 12.29
C ASN A 250 8.26 27.09 10.91
N VAL A 251 8.16 25.95 10.24
CA VAL A 251 8.63 25.76 8.86
C VAL A 251 7.48 26.08 7.91
N ASP A 252 7.69 27.02 7.00
CA ASP A 252 6.73 27.27 5.92
C ASP A 252 6.84 26.16 4.89
N LEU A 253 5.75 25.43 4.69
CA LEU A 253 5.70 24.33 3.72
C LEU A 253 5.81 24.84 2.28
N ASN A 254 5.41 26.10 2.01
CA ASN A 254 5.36 26.64 0.64
C ASN A 254 6.67 27.27 0.15
N ASN A 255 7.72 27.30 0.98
CA ASN A 255 9.03 27.84 0.62
C ASN A 255 9.93 26.81 -0.07
#